data_AF-A0A2V6MJB7-F1
#
_entry.id   AF-A0A2V6MJB7-F1
#
_cell.length_a   1.000
_cell.length_b   1.000
_cell.length_c   1.000
_cell.angle_alpha   90.00
_cell.angle_beta   90.00
_cell.angle_gamma   90.00
#
_symmetry.space_group_name_H-M   'P 1'
#
loop_
_entity.id
_entity.type
_entity.pdbx_description
1 polymer ?
#
loop_
_entity_poly.entity_id
_entity_poly.type
_entity_poly.pdbx_seq_one_letter_code
_entity_poly.pdbx_strand_id
1 'polypeptide(L)'
;MTKTVLALTIGFLAISFLRAQEMSSSPSPSTTPARSVRISFVPPPLEGKISLGIYDEWNKLVRVLHQEAEFDEFAIGADALSTKWDGKDDYDYELPAGKYSARGFLVAPMKIEQISQRNEVVFIDPAPPVRIKLIANPLENNERPTVDLVAGFDDDSAYIQTVDGLPLVTVTKISKNPALAVDLDLDQTKSPRILVRDADTVREFRITGLSKMMAFDCGKFELK
;
A
#
# COMPACT_ATOMS: atom_id res chain seq x y z
N MET A 1 2.73 52.21 -61.65
CA MET A 1 1.41 52.83 -61.93
C MET A 1 0.88 53.43 -60.64
N THR A 2 0.62 54.73 -60.70
CA THR A 2 0.19 55.65 -59.65
C THR A 2 -1.19 55.33 -59.07
N LYS A 3 -1.37 55.57 -57.77
CA LYS A 3 -2.56 56.27 -57.24
C LYS A 3 -2.30 56.82 -55.83
N THR A 4 -2.19 58.14 -55.78
CA THR A 4 -2.31 59.05 -54.63
C THR A 4 -3.73 58.98 -54.05
N VAL A 5 -3.93 59.33 -52.77
CA VAL A 5 -4.80 60.45 -52.33
C VAL A 5 -5.06 60.45 -50.80
N LEU A 6 -4.83 61.64 -50.24
CA LEU A 6 -5.38 62.36 -49.06
C LEU A 6 -5.39 61.75 -47.64
N ALA A 7 -4.68 62.50 -46.79
CA ALA A 7 -4.96 62.68 -45.38
C ALA A 7 -6.23 63.53 -45.15
N LEU A 8 -6.95 63.23 -44.06
CA LEU A 8 -7.83 64.19 -43.40
C LEU A 8 -7.64 64.07 -41.89
N THR A 9 -7.02 65.09 -41.32
CA THR A 9 -6.87 65.31 -39.88
C THR A 9 -8.14 65.92 -39.30
N ILE A 10 -8.71 65.31 -38.27
CA ILE A 10 -9.66 65.94 -37.36
C ILE A 10 -9.12 65.72 -35.95
N GLY A 11 -8.75 66.82 -35.29
CA GLY A 11 -8.36 66.82 -33.89
C GLY A 11 -9.59 66.76 -32.97
N PHE A 12 -9.45 66.07 -31.85
CA PHE A 12 -10.32 66.26 -30.69
C PHE A 12 -9.50 66.11 -29.39
N LEU A 13 -9.36 67.25 -28.74
CA LEU A 13 -9.44 67.54 -27.31
C LEU A 13 -9.20 66.37 -26.32
N ALA A 14 -8.09 66.49 -25.59
CA ALA A 14 -7.77 65.69 -24.41
C ALA A 14 -8.64 66.09 -23.22
N ILE A 15 -9.35 65.13 -22.60
CA ILE A 15 -9.80 65.21 -21.20
C ILE A 15 -9.75 63.79 -20.58
N SER A 16 -8.80 63.65 -19.64
CA SER A 16 -8.77 62.86 -18.41
C SER A 16 -9.59 61.58 -18.28
N PHE A 17 -8.95 60.46 -17.90
CA PHE A 17 -9.30 59.69 -16.70
C PHE A 17 -8.09 58.85 -16.25
N LEU A 18 -7.55 59.18 -15.08
CA LEU A 18 -6.57 58.40 -14.36
C LEU A 18 -7.29 57.14 -13.84
N ARG A 19 -7.08 55.98 -14.46
CA ARG A 19 -7.54 54.70 -13.90
C ARG A 19 -6.35 54.05 -13.21
N ALA A 20 -6.36 54.11 -11.88
CA ALA A 20 -5.50 53.27 -11.05
C ALA A 20 -5.73 51.81 -11.45
N GLN A 21 -4.67 51.15 -11.92
CA GLN A 21 -4.71 49.75 -12.31
C GLN A 21 -4.51 48.95 -11.02
N GLU A 22 -5.61 48.44 -10.45
CA GLU A 22 -5.54 47.42 -9.41
C GLU A 22 -4.79 46.21 -9.96
N MET A 23 -3.69 45.84 -9.32
CA MET A 23 -2.99 44.58 -9.59
C MET A 23 -3.98 43.44 -9.35
N SER A 24 -4.38 42.79 -10.43
CA SER A 24 -5.09 41.52 -10.41
C SER A 24 -4.18 40.50 -9.74
N SER A 25 -4.55 40.09 -8.52
CA SER A 25 -3.94 38.95 -7.85
C SER A 25 -4.24 37.69 -8.67
N SER A 26 -3.18 37.07 -9.18
CA SER A 26 -3.25 35.70 -9.70
C SER A 26 -3.76 34.79 -8.59
N PRO A 27 -4.75 33.91 -8.82
CA PRO A 27 -5.15 32.95 -7.81
C PRO A 27 -3.99 31.99 -7.58
N SER A 28 -3.45 31.98 -6.36
CA SER A 28 -2.66 30.86 -5.86
C SER A 28 -3.51 29.58 -5.96
N PRO A 29 -2.93 28.42 -6.32
CA PRO A 29 -3.66 27.17 -6.21
C PRO A 29 -4.10 27.02 -4.75
N SER A 30 -5.41 26.93 -4.54
CA SER A 30 -6.00 26.63 -3.24
C SER A 30 -5.46 25.28 -2.78
N THR A 31 -4.47 25.29 -1.90
CA THR A 31 -4.12 24.12 -1.10
C THR A 31 -5.34 23.80 -0.25
N THR A 32 -6.16 22.86 -0.72
CA THR A 32 -7.07 22.10 0.14
C THR A 32 -6.23 21.63 1.33
N PRO A 33 -6.66 21.84 2.58
CA PRO A 33 -5.92 21.34 3.74
C PRO A 33 -5.63 19.86 3.52
N ALA A 34 -4.36 19.46 3.52
CA ALA A 34 -4.00 18.05 3.41
C ALA A 34 -4.68 17.31 4.56
N ARG A 35 -5.60 16.39 4.23
CA ARG A 35 -6.40 15.62 5.19
C ARG A 35 -5.52 14.52 5.79
N SER A 36 -4.47 14.90 6.52
CA SER A 36 -3.53 13.93 7.08
C SER A 36 -4.00 13.40 8.43
N VAL A 37 -4.02 12.09 8.60
CA VAL A 37 -4.29 11.43 9.87
C VAL A 37 -3.00 10.84 10.42
N ARG A 38 -2.67 11.14 11.68
CA ARG A 38 -1.56 10.49 12.38
C ARG A 38 -2.05 9.17 12.97
N ILE A 39 -1.35 8.09 12.67
CA ILE A 39 -1.59 6.76 13.21
C ILE A 39 -0.48 6.49 14.21
N SER A 40 -0.82 5.99 15.40
CA SER A 40 0.15 5.68 16.46
C SER A 40 -0.21 4.37 17.14
N PHE A 41 0.78 3.54 17.42
CA PHE A 41 0.59 2.23 18.01
C PHE A 41 1.82 1.82 18.83
N VAL A 42 1.61 0.95 19.80
CA VAL A 42 2.70 0.27 20.51
C VAL A 42 3.01 -1.00 19.71
N PRO A 43 4.24 -1.18 19.19
CA PRO A 43 4.57 -2.37 18.43
C PRO A 43 4.49 -3.61 19.32
N PRO A 44 3.95 -4.74 18.84
CA PRO A 44 4.00 -6.00 19.56
C PRO A 44 5.43 -6.37 19.96
N PRO A 45 5.65 -7.09 21.08
CA PRO A 45 6.98 -7.49 21.53
C PRO A 45 7.50 -8.69 20.74
N LEU A 46 7.74 -8.49 19.44
CA LEU A 46 8.33 -9.45 18.51
C LEU A 46 9.34 -8.71 17.63
N GLU A 47 10.51 -9.29 17.38
CA GLU A 47 11.43 -8.73 16.38
C GLU A 47 10.96 -9.11 14.99
N GLY A 48 10.96 -8.16 14.05
CA GLY A 48 10.50 -8.38 12.70
C GLY A 48 10.16 -7.11 11.95
N LYS A 49 9.52 -7.29 10.80
CA LYS A 49 9.07 -6.22 9.90
C LYS A 49 7.57 -5.96 10.03
N ILE A 50 7.16 -4.73 9.78
CA ILE A 50 5.77 -4.28 9.91
C ILE A 50 5.12 -4.18 8.53
N SER A 51 3.99 -4.86 8.39
CA SER A 51 3.00 -4.54 7.35
C SER A 51 1.78 -3.89 7.99
N LEU A 52 1.33 -2.76 7.45
CA LEU A 52 0.27 -1.93 8.01
C LEU A 52 -0.69 -1.49 6.91
N GLY A 53 -1.99 -1.77 7.09
CA GLY A 53 -3.04 -1.38 6.16
C GLY A 53 -4.04 -0.40 6.77
N ILE A 54 -4.70 0.37 5.91
CA ILE A 54 -5.87 1.20 6.25
C ILE A 54 -7.11 0.51 5.75
N TYR A 55 -8.14 0.51 6.58
CA TYR A 55 -9.38 -0.20 6.34
C TYR A 55 -10.57 0.75 6.47
N ASP A 56 -11.55 0.60 5.59
CA ASP A 56 -12.82 1.30 5.69
C ASP A 56 -13.73 0.70 6.78
N GLU A 57 -14.93 1.28 6.95
CA GLU A 57 -15.91 0.81 7.93
C GLU A 57 -16.43 -0.62 7.69
N TRP A 58 -16.25 -1.14 6.47
CA TRP A 58 -16.60 -2.52 6.10
C TRP A 58 -15.42 -3.49 6.25
N ASN A 59 -14.32 -3.07 6.85
CA ASN A 59 -13.07 -3.82 6.99
C ASN A 59 -12.40 -4.18 5.67
N LYS A 60 -12.67 -3.45 4.59
CA LYS A 60 -11.97 -3.61 3.32
C LYS A 60 -10.66 -2.83 3.37
N LEU A 61 -9.56 -3.46 2.96
CA LEU A 61 -8.28 -2.78 2.78
C LEU A 61 -8.44 -1.71 1.68
N VAL A 62 -8.12 -0.47 2.00
CA VAL A 62 -8.18 0.67 1.06
C VAL A 62 -6.81 1.25 0.76
N ARG A 63 -5.81 0.99 1.61
CA ARG A 63 -4.43 1.43 1.41
C ARG A 63 -3.47 0.48 2.10
N VAL A 64 -2.44 0.04 1.40
CA VAL A 64 -1.23 -0.50 2.02
C VAL A 64 -0.37 0.70 2.44
N LEU A 65 -0.27 0.93 3.74
CA LEU A 65 0.47 2.09 4.26
C LEU A 65 1.96 1.78 4.41
N HIS A 66 2.28 0.56 4.84
CA HIS A 66 3.63 0.03 4.96
C HIS A 66 3.64 -1.45 4.58
N GLN A 67 4.68 -1.87 3.86
CA GLN A 67 4.95 -3.27 3.52
C GLN A 67 6.37 -3.60 3.97
N GLU A 68 6.52 -4.63 4.81
CA GLU A 68 7.82 -5.12 5.25
C GLU A 68 8.75 -4.05 5.87
N ALA A 69 8.15 -3.03 6.47
CA ALA A 69 8.84 -1.85 6.99
C ALA A 69 9.65 -2.17 8.26
N GLU A 70 10.83 -1.59 8.35
CA GLU A 70 11.65 -1.59 9.56
C GLU A 70 11.13 -0.56 10.56
N PHE A 71 11.51 -0.67 11.85
CA PHE A 71 11.02 0.25 12.88
C PHE A 71 11.50 1.69 12.71
N ASP A 72 12.65 1.91 12.06
CA ASP A 72 13.21 3.24 11.81
C ASP A 72 12.50 3.99 10.66
N GLU A 73 11.64 3.32 9.90
CA GLU A 73 10.73 3.93 8.93
C GLU A 73 9.53 4.63 9.59
N PHE A 74 9.38 4.44 10.91
CA PHE A 74 8.34 5.09 11.72
C PHE A 74 8.94 6.22 12.55
N ALA A 75 8.12 7.23 12.86
CA ALA A 75 8.48 8.22 13.86
C ALA A 75 8.36 7.62 15.27
N ILE A 76 9.51 7.50 15.94
CA ILE A 76 9.65 6.93 17.29
C ILE A 76 9.29 7.98 18.34
N GLY A 77 8.21 7.75 19.10
CA GLY A 77 7.87 8.48 20.31
C GLY A 77 8.44 7.80 21.56
N ALA A 78 8.11 8.33 22.75
CA ALA A 78 8.61 7.77 24.01
C ALA A 78 8.21 6.29 24.20
N ASP A 79 6.95 5.95 23.86
CA ASP A 79 6.38 4.60 24.09
C ASP A 79 5.60 4.06 22.87
N ALA A 80 5.72 4.69 21.70
CA ALA A 80 4.92 4.34 20.52
C ALA A 80 5.65 4.63 19.20
N LEU A 81 5.33 3.85 18.17
CA LEU A 81 5.62 4.17 16.78
C LEU A 81 4.49 4.99 16.18
N SER A 82 4.80 5.80 15.17
CA SER A 82 3.79 6.56 14.45
C SER A 82 4.11 6.78 12.98
N THR A 83 3.06 6.87 12.17
CA THR A 83 3.10 7.18 10.74
C THR A 83 1.95 8.13 10.38
N LYS A 84 1.91 8.61 9.14
CA LYS A 84 0.83 9.45 8.62
C LYS A 84 0.18 8.79 7.42
N TRP A 85 -1.14 8.89 7.35
CA TRP A 85 -1.91 8.60 6.15
C TRP A 85 -2.46 9.92 5.60
N ASP A 86 -2.46 10.07 4.28
CA ASP A 86 -2.84 11.29 3.58
C ASP A 86 -4.32 11.32 3.14
N GLY A 87 -5.06 10.25 3.43
CA GLY A 87 -6.48 10.13 3.07
C GLY A 87 -6.73 9.52 1.69
N LYS A 88 -5.71 8.93 1.06
CA LYS A 88 -5.81 8.33 -0.28
C LYS A 88 -5.76 6.81 -0.29
N ASP A 89 -6.28 6.20 -1.35
CA ASP A 89 -6.10 4.78 -1.64
C ASP A 89 -4.76 4.47 -2.33
N ASP A 90 -4.49 3.20 -2.64
CA ASP A 90 -3.25 2.77 -3.34
C ASP A 90 -3.10 3.31 -4.78
N TYR A 91 -4.17 3.91 -5.33
CA TYR A 91 -4.18 4.51 -6.67
C TYR A 91 -4.13 6.05 -6.62
N ASP A 92 -3.80 6.60 -5.45
CA ASP A 92 -3.75 8.03 -5.15
C ASP A 92 -5.07 8.78 -5.31
N TYR A 93 -6.21 8.07 -5.29
CA TYR A 93 -7.52 8.72 -5.24
C TYR A 93 -7.87 9.11 -3.81
N GLU A 94 -8.41 10.32 -3.66
CA GLU A 94 -8.94 10.84 -2.40
C GLU A 94 -10.11 9.97 -1.91
N LEU A 95 -10.04 9.48 -0.68
CA LEU A 95 -11.13 8.76 -0.05
C LEU A 95 -12.13 9.71 0.62
N PRO A 96 -13.40 9.30 0.74
CA PRO A 96 -14.43 10.13 1.37
C PRO A 96 -14.16 10.31 2.87
N ALA A 97 -14.61 11.45 3.41
CA ALA A 97 -14.67 11.66 4.84
C ALA A 97 -15.51 10.55 5.51
N GLY A 98 -15.06 10.05 6.65
CA GLY A 98 -15.68 8.91 7.29
C GLY A 98 -14.76 8.19 8.28
N LYS A 99 -15.23 7.04 8.76
CA LYS A 99 -14.51 6.21 9.74
C LYS A 99 -13.62 5.20 9.03
N TYR A 100 -12.39 5.11 9.52
CA TYR A 100 -11.39 4.16 9.07
C TYR A 100 -10.71 3.51 10.28
N SER A 101 -9.97 2.44 10.06
CA SER A 101 -9.07 1.85 11.03
C SER A 101 -7.72 1.55 10.41
N ALA A 102 -6.71 1.35 11.25
CA ALA A 102 -5.42 0.83 10.84
C ALA A 102 -5.11 -0.44 11.62
N ARG A 103 -4.69 -1.49 10.93
CA ARG A 103 -4.29 -2.77 11.53
C ARG A 103 -3.14 -3.37 10.73
N GLY A 104 -2.33 -4.19 11.39
CA GLY A 104 -1.13 -4.72 10.77
C GLY A 104 -0.66 -6.04 11.37
N PHE A 105 0.47 -6.47 10.84
CA PHE A 105 1.18 -7.65 11.30
C PHE A 105 2.65 -7.32 11.51
N LEU A 106 3.19 -7.79 12.62
CA LEU A 106 4.62 -7.84 12.87
C LEU A 106 5.09 -9.26 12.51
N VAL A 107 5.91 -9.34 11.48
CA VAL A 107 6.34 -10.59 10.83
C VAL A 107 7.79 -10.86 11.21
N ALA A 108 8.04 -11.91 11.98
CA ALA A 108 9.40 -12.28 12.36
C ALA A 108 10.21 -12.77 11.15
N PRO A 109 11.55 -12.71 11.20
CA PRO A 109 12.40 -13.28 10.17
C PRO A 109 12.04 -14.73 9.87
N MET A 110 11.84 -15.03 8.60
CA MET A 110 11.46 -16.35 8.12
C MET A 110 12.49 -16.90 7.13
N LYS A 111 12.51 -18.23 7.01
CA LYS A 111 13.38 -18.90 6.05
C LYS A 111 12.58 -19.18 4.77
N ILE A 112 13.03 -18.59 3.67
CA ILE A 112 12.44 -18.77 2.34
C ILE A 112 13.51 -19.45 1.49
N GLU A 113 13.24 -20.66 1.01
CA GLU A 113 14.20 -21.45 0.26
C GLU A 113 13.59 -21.90 -1.05
N GLN A 114 14.23 -21.57 -2.18
CA GLN A 114 13.88 -22.19 -3.45
C GLN A 114 14.34 -23.65 -3.42
N ILE A 115 13.38 -24.58 -3.40
CA ILE A 115 13.65 -26.02 -3.28
C ILE A 115 13.59 -26.75 -4.62
N SER A 116 12.92 -26.17 -5.62
CA SER A 116 12.93 -26.72 -6.98
C SER A 116 12.74 -25.63 -8.04
N GLN A 117 13.26 -25.91 -9.23
CA GLN A 117 12.98 -25.16 -10.45
C GLN A 117 12.87 -26.15 -11.61
N ARG A 118 11.81 -26.03 -12.40
CA ARG A 118 11.52 -26.88 -13.56
C ARG A 118 11.16 -26.02 -14.75
N ASN A 119 11.62 -26.40 -15.93
CA ASN A 119 11.23 -25.75 -17.19
C ASN A 119 10.06 -26.53 -17.78
N GLU A 120 8.85 -26.16 -17.40
CA GLU A 120 7.61 -26.80 -17.80
C GLU A 120 6.46 -25.79 -17.81
N VAL A 121 5.56 -25.92 -18.78
CA VAL A 121 4.32 -25.14 -18.83
C VAL A 121 3.25 -25.93 -18.08
N VAL A 122 3.04 -25.59 -16.81
CA VAL A 122 2.02 -26.19 -15.95
C VAL A 122 0.95 -25.16 -15.62
N PHE A 123 -0.30 -25.58 -15.54
CA PHE A 123 -1.35 -24.74 -14.95
C PHE A 123 -1.27 -24.82 -13.42
N ILE A 124 -1.20 -23.68 -12.76
CA ILE A 124 -1.27 -23.62 -11.29
C ILE A 124 -2.74 -23.37 -10.94
N ASP A 125 -3.40 -24.41 -10.42
CA ASP A 125 -4.74 -24.29 -9.88
C ASP A 125 -4.72 -23.43 -8.59
N PRO A 126 -5.65 -22.47 -8.43
CA PRO A 126 -5.75 -21.72 -7.18
C PRO A 126 -6.06 -22.64 -6.00
N ALA A 127 -5.21 -22.64 -4.99
CA ALA A 127 -5.45 -23.36 -3.75
C ALA A 127 -6.40 -22.57 -2.83
N PRO A 128 -7.10 -23.25 -1.89
CA PRO A 128 -7.82 -22.56 -0.84
C PRO A 128 -6.84 -21.80 0.08
N PRO A 129 -7.27 -20.69 0.72
CA PRO A 129 -6.43 -19.96 1.66
C PRO A 129 -5.82 -20.84 2.75
N VAL A 130 -4.55 -20.60 3.06
CA VAL A 130 -3.82 -21.32 4.10
C VAL A 130 -4.08 -20.65 5.45
N ARG A 131 -4.78 -21.34 6.34
CA ARG A 131 -5.04 -20.87 7.70
C ARG A 131 -3.84 -21.08 8.62
N ILE A 132 -3.32 -19.99 9.17
CA ILE A 132 -2.18 -19.97 10.09
C ILE A 132 -2.60 -19.50 11.47
N LYS A 133 -2.13 -20.20 12.50
CA LYS A 133 -2.26 -19.76 13.90
C LYS A 133 -1.09 -18.86 14.26
N LEU A 134 -1.40 -17.68 14.77
CA LEU A 134 -0.43 -16.64 15.10
C LEU A 134 0.10 -16.76 16.53
N ILE A 135 1.19 -16.06 16.81
CA ILE A 135 1.63 -15.80 18.17
C ILE A 135 0.66 -14.76 18.77
N ALA A 136 0.23 -14.98 20.02
CA ALA A 136 -0.60 -14.02 20.72
C ALA A 136 0.20 -12.73 20.96
N ASN A 137 -0.38 -11.59 20.58
CA ASN A 137 0.13 -10.29 20.96
C ASN A 137 -0.28 -10.02 22.43
N PRO A 138 0.64 -9.96 23.40
CA PRO A 138 0.28 -9.75 24.81
C PRO A 138 -0.27 -8.34 25.09
N LEU A 139 -0.12 -7.40 24.15
CA LEU A 139 -0.76 -6.08 24.22
C LEU A 139 -2.25 -6.15 23.88
N GLU A 140 -2.69 -7.25 23.28
CA GLU A 140 -4.09 -7.50 22.97
C GLU A 140 -4.62 -8.66 23.82
N ASN A 141 -5.86 -8.53 24.29
CA ASN A 141 -6.53 -9.60 25.02
C ASN A 141 -7.10 -10.66 24.06
N ASN A 142 -6.25 -11.27 23.23
CA ASN A 142 -6.65 -12.21 22.20
C ASN A 142 -5.87 -13.54 22.30
N GLU A 143 -6.59 -14.64 22.51
CA GLU A 143 -6.01 -15.97 22.57
C GLU A 143 -5.61 -16.46 21.18
N ARG A 144 -4.35 -16.18 20.78
CA ARG A 144 -3.67 -16.73 19.58
C ARG A 144 -4.56 -16.68 18.31
N PRO A 145 -4.75 -15.49 17.73
CA PRO A 145 -5.60 -15.33 16.55
C PRO A 145 -5.14 -16.19 15.37
N THR A 146 -6.06 -16.45 14.45
CA THR A 146 -5.77 -17.10 13.17
C THR A 146 -5.92 -16.10 12.03
N VAL A 147 -5.12 -16.28 10.98
CA VAL A 147 -5.23 -15.52 9.73
C VAL A 147 -5.26 -16.49 8.55
N ASP A 148 -6.06 -16.15 7.54
CA ASP A 148 -6.09 -16.87 6.26
C ASP A 148 -5.19 -16.13 5.27
N LEU A 149 -4.26 -16.86 4.66
CA LEU A 149 -3.22 -16.33 3.79
C LEU A 149 -3.34 -16.89 2.38
N VAL A 150 -2.93 -16.09 1.39
CA VAL A 150 -2.83 -16.46 -0.02
C VAL A 150 -1.53 -15.92 -0.61
N ALA A 151 -1.19 -16.36 -1.82
CA ALA A 151 -0.16 -15.70 -2.59
C ALA A 151 -0.68 -14.39 -3.21
N GLY A 152 0.21 -13.43 -3.37
CA GLY A 152 0.01 -12.21 -4.13
C GLY A 152 1.22 -11.94 -5.02
N PHE A 153 1.03 -11.06 -5.99
CA PHE A 153 2.12 -10.56 -6.80
C PHE A 153 1.79 -9.17 -7.33
N ASP A 154 2.83 -8.40 -7.59
CA ASP A 154 2.77 -7.10 -8.26
C ASP A 154 3.62 -7.15 -9.54
N ASP A 155 4.17 -6.00 -9.95
CA ASP A 155 4.97 -5.91 -11.17
C ASP A 155 6.38 -6.52 -11.03
N ASP A 156 6.91 -6.65 -9.82
CA ASP A 156 8.30 -7.04 -9.57
C ASP A 156 8.51 -8.14 -8.52
N SER A 157 7.49 -8.45 -7.72
CA SER A 157 7.60 -9.33 -6.56
C SER A 157 6.41 -10.28 -6.44
N ALA A 158 6.70 -11.51 -6.04
CA ALA A 158 5.72 -12.46 -5.53
C ALA A 158 5.85 -12.53 -4.01
N TYR A 159 4.73 -12.48 -3.30
CA TYR A 159 4.69 -12.34 -1.85
C TYR A 159 3.54 -13.15 -1.23
N ILE A 160 3.60 -13.35 0.09
CA ILE A 160 2.47 -13.84 0.88
C ILE A 160 1.67 -12.63 1.35
N GLN A 161 0.34 -12.72 1.27
CA GLN A 161 -0.57 -11.69 1.73
C GLN A 161 -1.74 -12.30 2.52
N THR A 162 -2.43 -11.46 3.27
CA THR A 162 -3.74 -11.81 3.82
C THR A 162 -4.79 -11.93 2.71
N VAL A 163 -5.90 -12.63 2.97
CA VAL A 163 -7.02 -12.75 2.00
C VAL A 163 -7.63 -11.40 1.59
N ASP A 164 -7.56 -10.39 2.47
CA ASP A 164 -8.01 -9.02 2.17
C ASP A 164 -6.95 -8.16 1.45
N GLY A 165 -5.77 -8.73 1.13
CA GLY A 165 -4.79 -8.14 0.22
C GLY A 165 -3.63 -7.39 0.87
N LEU A 166 -3.42 -7.49 2.18
CA LEU A 166 -2.27 -6.84 2.85
C LEU A 166 -1.00 -7.69 2.62
N PRO A 167 0.01 -7.18 1.89
CA PRO A 167 1.27 -7.91 1.68
C PRO A 167 2.04 -8.05 2.99
N LEU A 168 2.54 -9.25 3.29
CA LEU A 168 3.21 -9.56 4.55
C LEU A 168 4.70 -9.85 4.40
N VAL A 169 5.08 -10.56 3.34
CA VAL A 169 6.48 -10.96 3.12
C VAL A 169 6.75 -11.24 1.64
N THR A 170 7.83 -10.68 1.11
CA THR A 170 8.31 -10.97 -0.23
C THR A 170 9.00 -12.33 -0.29
N VAL A 171 8.61 -13.17 -1.24
CA VAL A 171 9.18 -14.50 -1.44
C VAL A 171 10.26 -14.49 -2.52
N THR A 172 9.99 -13.86 -3.66
CA THR A 172 10.96 -13.79 -4.75
C THR A 172 10.64 -12.63 -5.69
N LYS A 173 11.66 -12.18 -6.43
CA LYS A 173 11.46 -11.29 -7.56
C LYS A 173 10.92 -12.05 -8.76
N ILE A 174 10.09 -11.36 -9.54
CA ILE A 174 9.41 -11.85 -10.73
C ILE A 174 9.45 -10.76 -11.80
N SER A 175 9.06 -11.11 -13.02
CA SER A 175 8.75 -10.15 -14.06
C SER A 175 7.33 -10.38 -14.54
N LYS A 176 6.46 -9.38 -14.42
CA LYS A 176 5.07 -9.51 -14.83
C LYS A 176 4.95 -9.88 -16.30
N ASN A 177 4.25 -10.98 -16.56
CA ASN A 177 3.98 -11.47 -17.90
C ASN A 177 2.61 -12.17 -17.94
N PRO A 178 2.01 -12.37 -19.13
CA PRO A 178 0.68 -12.99 -19.25
C PRO A 178 0.60 -14.42 -18.72
N ALA A 179 1.74 -15.10 -18.58
CA ALA A 179 1.87 -16.45 -18.08
C ALA A 179 2.30 -16.49 -16.60
N LEU A 180 2.36 -15.36 -15.91
CA LEU A 180 2.64 -15.34 -14.48
C LEU A 180 1.49 -15.98 -13.70
N ALA A 181 1.80 -16.91 -12.82
CA ALA A 181 0.87 -17.43 -11.82
C ALA A 181 1.61 -17.68 -10.51
N VAL A 182 0.99 -17.33 -9.39
CA VAL A 182 1.53 -17.58 -8.06
C VAL A 182 0.45 -18.20 -7.19
N ASP A 183 0.79 -19.23 -6.43
CA ASP A 183 -0.11 -19.88 -5.50
C ASP A 183 0.60 -20.23 -4.20
N LEU A 184 -0.14 -20.17 -3.09
CA LEU A 184 0.30 -20.56 -1.75
C LEU A 184 -0.55 -21.75 -1.31
N ASP A 185 0.09 -22.89 -1.09
CA ASP A 185 -0.56 -24.10 -0.63
C ASP A 185 0.24 -24.79 0.48
N LEU A 186 -0.25 -25.96 0.87
CA LEU A 186 0.44 -26.85 1.79
C LEU A 186 0.97 -28.06 1.03
N ASP A 187 2.24 -28.40 1.24
CA ASP A 187 2.79 -29.64 0.72
C ASP A 187 2.21 -30.88 1.42
N GLN A 188 2.67 -32.06 1.00
CA GLN A 188 2.21 -33.34 1.55
C GLN A 188 2.48 -33.47 3.07
N THR A 189 3.42 -32.69 3.61
CA THR A 189 3.78 -32.64 5.03
C THR A 189 3.03 -31.56 5.81
N LYS A 190 2.06 -30.88 5.18
CA LYS A 190 1.37 -29.70 5.74
C LYS A 190 2.29 -28.49 5.94
N SER A 191 3.42 -28.43 5.23
CA SER A 191 4.33 -27.28 5.27
C SER A 191 3.94 -26.26 4.20
N PRO A 192 3.89 -24.96 4.52
CA PRO A 192 3.58 -23.93 3.52
C PRO A 192 4.65 -23.86 2.43
N ARG A 193 4.20 -23.77 1.18
CA ARG A 193 5.07 -23.50 0.02
C ARG A 193 4.40 -22.51 -0.93
N ILE A 194 5.21 -21.79 -1.68
CA ILE A 194 4.75 -20.98 -2.80
C ILE A 194 5.23 -21.59 -4.11
N LEU A 195 4.32 -21.70 -5.08
CA LEU A 195 4.62 -22.01 -6.46
C LEU A 195 4.57 -20.72 -7.27
N VAL A 196 5.64 -20.43 -8.01
CA VAL A 196 5.72 -19.29 -8.94
C VAL A 196 5.96 -19.84 -10.32
N ARG A 197 5.00 -19.68 -11.22
CA ARG A 197 5.20 -19.89 -12.65
C ARG A 197 5.50 -18.56 -13.32
N ASP A 198 6.63 -18.50 -13.98
CA ASP A 198 7.06 -17.39 -14.81
C ASP A 198 7.35 -17.93 -16.22
N ALA A 199 6.48 -17.62 -17.18
CA ALA A 199 6.50 -18.18 -18.53
C ALA A 199 6.51 -19.72 -18.54
N ASP A 200 7.66 -20.32 -18.90
CA ASP A 200 7.91 -21.75 -18.99
C ASP A 200 8.69 -22.30 -17.78
N THR A 201 8.90 -21.49 -16.75
CA THR A 201 9.65 -21.86 -15.56
C THR A 201 8.73 -21.91 -14.35
N VAL A 202 8.70 -23.03 -13.64
CA VAL A 202 8.03 -23.17 -12.34
C VAL A 202 9.09 -23.26 -11.25
N ARG A 203 9.03 -22.33 -10.30
CA ARG A 203 9.87 -22.30 -9.10
C ARG A 203 9.01 -22.63 -7.88
N GLU A 204 9.57 -23.43 -6.97
CA GLU A 204 8.91 -23.80 -5.72
C GLU A 204 9.75 -23.30 -4.54
N PHE A 205 9.08 -22.61 -3.62
CA PHE A 205 9.69 -22.02 -2.43
C PHE A 205 9.09 -22.63 -1.17
N ARG A 206 9.93 -23.19 -0.29
CA ARG A 206 9.52 -23.62 1.04
C ARG A 206 9.60 -22.46 2.01
N ILE A 207 8.55 -22.30 2.83
CA ILE A 207 8.46 -21.23 3.82
C ILE A 207 8.51 -21.84 5.23
N THR A 208 9.50 -21.47 6.02
CA THR A 208 9.63 -21.89 7.43
C THR A 208 9.48 -20.71 8.36
N GLY A 209 8.62 -20.86 9.37
CA GLY A 209 8.38 -19.81 10.36
C GLY A 209 7.17 -18.92 10.07
N LEU A 210 6.33 -19.27 9.09
CA LEU A 210 5.16 -18.48 8.71
C LEU A 210 4.18 -18.19 9.88
N SER A 211 4.14 -19.03 10.90
CA SER A 211 3.33 -18.79 12.12
C SER A 211 3.92 -17.77 13.09
N LYS A 212 5.18 -17.35 12.90
CA LYS A 212 5.87 -16.39 13.77
C LYS A 212 5.50 -14.95 13.39
N MET A 213 4.22 -14.64 13.53
CA MET A 213 3.69 -13.30 13.31
C MET A 213 2.74 -12.93 14.45
N MET A 214 2.65 -11.64 14.75
CA MET A 214 1.65 -11.08 15.67
C MET A 214 0.79 -10.07 14.92
N ALA A 215 -0.54 -10.19 15.05
CA ALA A 215 -1.45 -9.15 14.59
C ALA A 215 -1.46 -7.99 15.62
N PHE A 216 -1.71 -6.78 15.13
CA PHE A 216 -1.93 -5.62 15.99
C PHE A 216 -2.94 -4.63 15.40
N ASP A 217 -3.71 -3.99 16.28
CA ASP A 217 -4.69 -2.94 15.97
C ASP A 217 -4.15 -1.55 16.38
N CYS A 218 -4.22 -0.57 15.48
CA CYS A 218 -3.82 0.82 15.72
C CYS A 218 -5.02 1.72 16.07
N GLY A 219 -6.22 1.16 16.16
CA GLY A 219 -7.47 1.83 16.47
C GLY A 219 -8.23 2.38 15.26
N LYS A 220 -9.33 3.06 15.58
CA LYS A 220 -10.22 3.72 14.62
C LYS A 220 -10.00 5.22 14.65
N PHE A 221 -10.16 5.87 13.50
CA PHE A 221 -10.04 7.31 13.34
C PHE A 221 -11.01 7.82 12.27
N GLU A 222 -11.16 9.14 12.21
CA GLU A 222 -12.06 9.81 11.27
C GLU A 222 -11.25 10.66 10.30
N LEU A 223 -11.45 10.43 9.00
CA LEU A 223 -10.97 11.31 7.93
C LEU A 223 -11.98 12.46 7.77
N LYS A 224 -11.50 13.70 7.83
CA LYS A 224 -12.32 14.92 7.78
C LYS A 224 -12.28 15.59 6.41
#